data_AF-A0A919L2H6-F1
#
_entry.id   AF-A0A919L2H6-F1
#
_cell.length_a   1.000
_cell.length_b   1.000
_cell.length_c   1.000
_cell.angle_alpha   90.00
_cell.angle_beta   90.00
_cell.angle_gamma   90.00
#
_symmetry.space_group_name_H-M   'P 1'
#
loop_
_entity.id
_entity.type
_entity.pdbx_description
1 polymer ?
#
loop_
_entity_poly.entity_id
_entity_poly.type
_entity_poly.pdbx_seq_one_letter_code
_entity_poly.pdbx_strand_id
1 'polypeptide(L)'
;MVSPGPAGPGPGPARPRIEHYLVGSSETTVLVRVAGQLGAEPDVSVRVVAGTRRQPSVLAVAMPAERAEQLRREYPDQLVVESDEPLEPYGVRDRP
;
A
#
# COMPACT_ATOMS: atom_id res chain seq x y z
N MET A 1 38.00 -17.03 34.32
CA MET A 1 36.53 -17.12 34.29
C MET A 1 36.05 -15.99 33.42
N VAL A 2 35.51 -16.28 32.23
CA VAL A 2 35.08 -15.26 31.26
C VAL A 2 33.56 -15.17 31.34
N SER A 3 33.02 -14.00 31.66
CA SER A 3 31.58 -13.73 31.67
C SER A 3 31.08 -13.63 30.22
N PRO A 4 30.09 -14.41 29.77
CA PRO A 4 29.40 -14.13 28.53
C PRO A 4 28.47 -12.93 28.75
N GLY A 5 28.77 -11.81 28.07
CA GLY A 5 27.88 -10.65 28.01
C GLY A 5 26.54 -10.98 27.34
N PRO A 6 25.51 -10.14 27.56
CA PRO A 6 24.15 -10.44 27.11
C PRO A 6 24.10 -10.46 25.58
N ALA A 7 23.53 -11.54 25.03
CA ALA A 7 23.11 -11.60 23.64
C ALA A 7 22.09 -10.47 23.41
N GLY A 8 22.51 -9.41 22.73
CA GLY A 8 21.61 -8.37 22.26
C GLY A 8 20.52 -8.97 21.38
N PRO A 9 19.29 -8.43 21.38
CA PRO A 9 18.23 -8.91 20.51
C PRO A 9 18.70 -8.72 19.06
N GLY A 10 18.88 -9.82 18.33
CA GLY A 10 19.09 -9.78 16.89
C GLY A 10 17.95 -8.99 16.23
N PRO A 11 18.18 -8.35 15.07
CA PRO A 11 17.12 -7.67 14.34
C PRO A 11 16.04 -8.71 14.05
N GLY A 12 14.91 -8.61 14.75
CA GLY A 12 13.71 -9.36 14.42
C GLY A 12 13.33 -9.08 12.96
N PRO A 13 12.58 -9.97 12.30
CA PRO A 13 12.15 -9.73 10.93
C PRO A 13 11.52 -8.33 10.86
N ALA A 14 12.09 -7.47 10.02
CA ALA A 14 11.57 -6.14 9.80
C ALA A 14 10.12 -6.33 9.35
N ARG A 15 9.16 -5.88 10.17
CA ARG A 15 7.76 -5.93 9.77
C ARG A 15 7.64 -5.16 8.46
N PRO A 16 6.94 -5.69 7.45
CA PRO A 16 6.78 -5.00 6.18
C PRO A 16 6.20 -3.62 6.46
N ARG A 17 6.83 -2.60 5.90
CA ARG A 17 6.35 -1.22 6.04
C ARG A 17 5.03 -1.12 5.28
N ILE A 18 3.98 -0.72 5.98
CA ILE A 18 2.69 -0.44 5.37
C ILE A 18 2.77 0.96 4.74
N GLU A 19 2.42 1.03 3.46
CA GLU A 19 2.40 2.25 2.65
C GLU A 19 0.99 2.46 2.11
N HIS A 20 0.68 3.71 1.73
CA HIS A 20 -0.62 4.08 1.21
C HIS A 20 -0.56 4.17 -0.32
N TYR A 21 -1.55 3.61 -0.98
CA TYR A 21 -1.66 3.59 -2.44
C TYR A 21 -3.06 3.97 -2.88
N LEU A 22 -3.16 4.61 -4.04
CA LEU A 22 -4.39 4.80 -4.77
C LEU A 22 -4.49 3.74 -5.87
N VAL A 23 -5.59 2.99 -5.86
CA VAL A 23 -5.89 1.96 -6.86
C VAL A 23 -7.11 2.41 -7.66
N GLY A 24 -6.90 2.61 -8.96
CA GLY A 24 -7.93 2.99 -9.93
C GLY A 24 -8.07 1.95 -11.05
N SER A 25 -9.21 1.95 -11.71
CA SER A 25 -9.48 1.14 -12.90
C SER A 25 -10.55 1.81 -13.75
N SER A 26 -10.48 1.61 -15.07
CA SER A 26 -11.59 1.93 -15.99
C SER A 26 -12.74 0.92 -15.87
N GLU A 27 -12.50 -0.27 -15.28
CA GLU A 27 -13.49 -1.32 -15.10
C GLU A 27 -13.91 -1.45 -13.64
N THR A 28 -15.11 -0.96 -13.33
CA THR A 28 -15.66 -0.98 -11.96
C THR A 28 -15.71 -2.38 -11.35
N THR A 29 -16.02 -3.40 -12.15
CA THR A 29 -16.10 -4.80 -11.70
C THR A 29 -14.76 -5.32 -11.19
N VAL A 30 -13.65 -4.87 -11.78
CA VAL A 30 -12.29 -5.24 -11.35
C VAL A 30 -11.99 -4.63 -9.99
N LEU A 31 -12.28 -3.35 -9.79
CA LEU A 31 -12.09 -2.70 -8.49
C LEU A 31 -12.92 -3.32 -7.37
N VAL A 32 -14.17 -3.72 -7.63
CA VAL A 32 -15.00 -4.42 -6.63
C VAL A 32 -14.36 -5.75 -6.22
N ARG A 33 -13.87 -6.52 -7.19
CA ARG A 33 -13.20 -7.80 -6.93
C ARG A 33 -11.92 -7.61 -6.12
N VAL A 34 -11.09 -6.65 -6.54
CA VAL A 34 -9.82 -6.32 -5.87
C VAL A 34 -10.06 -5.81 -4.46
N ALA A 35 -11.02 -4.91 -4.25
CA ALA A 35 -11.41 -4.45 -2.92
C ALA A 35 -11.85 -5.60 -2.00
N GLY A 36 -12.59 -6.57 -2.55
CA GLY A 36 -13.03 -7.76 -1.82
C GLY A 36 -11.87 -8.69 -1.45
N GLN A 37 -10.93 -8.92 -2.37
CA GLN A 37 -9.74 -9.73 -2.13
C GLN A 37 -8.84 -9.08 -1.07
N LEU A 38 -8.48 -7.81 -1.28
CA LEU A 38 -7.63 -7.04 -0.37
C LEU A 38 -8.25 -6.88 1.02
N GLY A 39 -9.57 -6.69 1.11
CA GLY A 39 -10.26 -6.58 2.40
C GLY A 39 -10.29 -7.88 3.22
N ALA A 40 -9.93 -9.02 2.63
CA ALA A 40 -9.76 -10.28 3.35
C ALA A 40 -8.33 -10.48 3.89
N GLU A 41 -7.37 -9.63 3.48
CA GLU A 41 -5.98 -9.70 3.91
C GLU A 41 -5.80 -8.93 5.25
N PRO A 42 -5.14 -9.52 6.27
CA PRO A 42 -5.06 -8.92 7.60
C PRO A 42 -4.17 -7.66 7.68
N ASP A 43 -3.18 -7.55 6.79
CA ASP A 43 -2.23 -6.44 6.72
C ASP A 43 -2.65 -5.36 5.71
N VAL A 44 -3.89 -5.42 5.22
CA VAL A 44 -4.42 -4.51 4.21
C VAL A 44 -5.65 -3.76 4.72
N SER A 45 -5.68 -2.46 4.51
CA SER A 45 -6.85 -1.62 4.77
C SER A 45 -7.34 -0.97 3.49
N VAL A 46 -8.60 -1.20 3.12
CA VAL A 46 -9.20 -0.65 1.90
C VAL A 46 -10.25 0.38 2.26
N ARG A 47 -10.17 1.55 1.63
CA ARG A 47 -11.15 2.63 1.73
C ARG A 47 -11.57 3.11 0.35
N VAL A 48 -12.87 3.21 0.11
CA VAL A 48 -13.38 3.86 -1.10
C VAL A 48 -13.21 5.36 -0.94
N VAL A 49 -12.48 6.00 -1.87
CA VAL A 49 -12.28 7.46 -1.88
C VAL A 49 -13.09 8.14 -2.99
N ALA A 50 -13.43 7.42 -4.07
CA ALA A 50 -14.34 7.88 -5.10
C ALA A 50 -15.31 6.77 -5.53
N GLY A 51 -16.58 7.15 -5.71
CA GLY A 51 -17.66 6.22 -6.05
C GLY A 51 -18.36 5.62 -4.83
N THR A 52 -19.00 4.46 -5.01
CA THR A 52 -19.71 3.73 -3.94
C THR A 52 -19.10 2.36 -3.69
N ARG A 53 -19.42 1.69 -2.59
CA ARG A 53 -18.93 0.32 -2.33
C ARG A 53 -19.27 -0.70 -3.41
N ARG A 54 -20.38 -0.49 -4.13
CA ARG A 54 -20.81 -1.38 -5.24
C ARG A 54 -20.29 -0.92 -6.60
N GLN A 55 -19.88 0.34 -6.70
CA GLN A 55 -19.31 0.94 -7.90
C GLN A 55 -18.16 1.89 -7.53
N PRO A 56 -17.02 1.36 -7.07
CA PRO A 56 -15.85 2.16 -6.74
C PRO A 56 -15.16 2.61 -8.03
N SER A 57 -14.68 3.85 -8.03
CA SER A 57 -13.84 4.40 -9.10
C SER A 57 -12.38 4.50 -8.66
N VAL A 58 -12.15 4.77 -7.37
CA VAL A 58 -10.81 4.83 -6.76
C VAL A 58 -10.88 4.29 -5.34
N LEU A 59 -9.89 3.47 -4.99
CA LEU A 59 -9.66 2.93 -3.66
C LEU A 59 -8.37 3.54 -3.10
N ALA A 60 -8.39 3.97 -1.84
CA ALA A 60 -7.17 4.14 -1.06
C ALA A 60 -6.91 2.84 -0.31
N VAL A 61 -5.70 2.31 -0.44
CA VAL A 61 -5.29 1.03 0.13
C VAL A 61 -4.01 1.24 0.94
N ALA A 62 -4.07 0.92 2.23
CA ALA A 62 -2.85 0.78 3.04
C ALA A 62 -2.42 -0.69 2.99
N MET A 63 -1.24 -0.98 2.42
CA MET A 63 -0.73 -2.35 2.25
C MET A 63 0.81 -2.37 2.19
N PRO A 64 1.46 -3.54 2.34
CA PRO A 64 2.88 -3.68 2.04
C PRO A 64 3.21 -3.34 0.58
N ALA A 65 4.38 -2.73 0.35
CA ALA A 65 4.85 -2.39 -1.00
C ALA A 65 4.95 -3.62 -1.93
N GLU A 66 5.35 -4.77 -1.38
CA GLU A 66 5.39 -6.04 -2.14
C GLU A 66 4.02 -6.43 -2.69
N ARG A 67 2.95 -6.17 -1.94
CA ARG A 67 1.58 -6.47 -2.37
C ARG A 67 1.12 -5.51 -3.45
N ALA A 68 1.49 -4.23 -3.34
CA ALA A 68 1.22 -3.22 -4.37
C ALA A 68 1.88 -3.61 -5.71
N GLU A 69 3.15 -4.01 -5.67
CA GLU A 69 3.89 -4.53 -6.82
C GLU A 69 3.25 -5.79 -7.40
N GLN A 70 2.75 -6.66 -6.54
CA GLN A 70 2.05 -7.86 -6.98
C GLN A 70 0.74 -7.53 -7.71
N LEU A 71 -0.07 -6.58 -7.20
CA LEU A 71 -1.28 -6.13 -7.89
C LEU A 71 -0.97 -5.55 -9.27
N ARG A 72 0.11 -4.77 -9.40
CA ARG A 72 0.57 -4.22 -10.70
C ARG A 72 0.91 -5.34 -11.70
N ARG A 73 1.44 -6.47 -11.23
CA ARG A 73 1.75 -7.64 -12.08
C ARG A 73 0.54 -8.51 -12.39
N GLU A 74 -0.40 -8.63 -11.45
CA GLU A 74 -1.64 -9.40 -11.62
C GLU A 74 -2.61 -8.69 -12.59
N TYR A 75 -2.58 -7.34 -12.63
CA TYR A 75 -3.51 -6.51 -13.39
C TYR A 75 -2.83 -5.37 -14.17
N PRO A 76 -1.85 -5.67 -15.04
CA PRO A 76 -0.98 -4.64 -15.65
C PRO A 76 -1.72 -3.61 -16.50
N ASP A 77 -2.79 -4.01 -17.18
CA ASP A 77 -3.59 -3.13 -18.07
C ASP A 77 -4.96 -2.76 -17.48
N GLN A 78 -5.31 -3.34 -16.32
CA GLN A 78 -6.63 -3.18 -15.70
C GLN A 78 -6.59 -2.29 -14.45
N LEU A 79 -5.47 -2.25 -13.75
CA LEU A 79 -5.31 -1.45 -12.54
C LEU A 79 -4.18 -0.43 -12.71
N VAL A 80 -4.46 0.79 -12.27
CA VAL A 80 -3.45 1.80 -11.99
C VAL A 80 -3.26 1.80 -10.48
N VAL A 81 -2.05 1.50 -10.02
CA VAL A 81 -1.67 1.53 -8.60
C VAL A 81 -0.61 2.60 -8.46
N GLU A 82 -0.93 3.69 -7.75
CA GLU A 82 -0.04 4.82 -7.52
C GLU A 82 0.22 4.97 -6.02
N SER A 83 1.43 5.36 -5.62
CA SER A 83 1.69 5.69 -4.22
C SER A 83 0.93 6.96 -3.83
N ASP A 84 0.25 6.93 -2.69
CA ASP A 84 -0.37 8.12 -2.07
C ASP A 84 0.71 8.91 -1.32
N GLU A 85 1.81 9.24 -2.01
CA GLU A 85 2.83 10.10 -1.46
C GLU A 85 2.29 11.53 -1.42
N PRO A 86 2.42 12.23 -0.28
CA PRO A 86 2.08 13.63 -0.23
C PRO A 86 2.91 14.36 -1.28
N LEU A 87 2.25 15.12 -2.13
CA LEU A 87 2.93 16.08 -3.00
C LEU A 87 3.83 16.91 -2.10
N GLU A 88 5.15 16.82 -2.27
CA GLU A 88 6.05 17.76 -1.61
C GLU A 88 5.54 19.15 -2.00
N PRO A 89 5.23 20.02 -1.02
CA PRO A 89 4.78 21.35 -1.35
C PRO A 89 5.85 21.99 -2.24
N TYR A 90 5.46 22.34 -3.46
CA TYR A 90 6.31 23.04 -4.41
C TYR A 90 6.96 24.23 -3.70
N GLY A 91 8.26 24.15 -3.40
CA GLY A 91 9.05 25.31 -3.03
C GLY A 91 9.56 25.44 -1.59
N VAL A 92 9.91 24.38 -0.88
CA VAL A 92 10.88 24.49 0.24
C VAL A 92 12.30 24.21 -0.28
N ARG A 93 12.71 24.91 -1.34
CA ARG A 93 14.14 25.10 -1.60
C ARG A 93 14.59 26.24 -0.71
N ASP A 94 15.02 25.87 0.48
CA ASP A 94 15.84 26.67 1.37
C ASP A 94 16.99 27.25 0.53
N ARG A 95 16.90 28.54 0.22
CA ARG A 95 17.94 29.26 -0.52
C ARG A 95 18.86 29.88 0.52
N PRO A 96 20.14 29.47 0.62
CA PRO A 96 21.12 30.19 1.42
C PRO A 96 21.39 31.58 0.86
#